data_AF-A0A316KMT4-F1
#
_entry.id   AF-A0A316KMT4-F1
#
_cell.length_a   1.000
_cell.length_b   1.000
_cell.length_c   1.000
_cell.angle_alpha   90.00
_cell.angle_beta   90.00
_cell.angle_gamma   90.00
#
_symmetry.space_group_name_H-M   'P 1'
#
loop_
_entity.id
_entity.type
_entity.pdbx_description
1 polymer ?
#
loop_
_entity_poly.entity_id
_entity_poly.type
_entity_poly.pdbx_seq_one_letter_code
_entity_poly.pdbx_strand_id
1 'polypeptide(L)'
;WFSLSFDTGDKLMGFVLREDDGASFSSATWIAADGTTTAYPDGAFAAQPLALHDVSGRKVPTQWAVQLPDRGIDVTVTALNPNAWMALSISYWEGPVIVTGSHTGRGYLEMTGYE
;
A
#
# COMPACT_ATOMS: atom_id res chain seq x y z
N TRP A 1 1.56 -1.91 -4.27
CA TRP A 1 2.41 -2.63 -3.32
C TRP A 1 2.76 -1.70 -2.17
N PHE A 2 2.81 -2.22 -0.95
CA PHE A 2 3.00 -1.46 0.28
C PHE A 2 4.12 -2.09 1.10
N SER A 3 5.00 -1.26 1.63
CA SER A 3 5.96 -1.61 2.67
C SER A 3 5.80 -0.61 3.81
N LEU A 4 5.21 -1.05 4.92
CA LEU A 4 4.88 -0.22 6.06
C LEU A 4 5.70 -0.63 7.28
N SER A 5 6.28 0.35 7.96
CA SER A 5 6.91 0.19 9.26
C SER A 5 6.12 0.99 10.28
N PHE A 6 5.61 0.30 11.30
CA PHE A 6 4.83 0.91 12.37
C PHE A 6 5.74 1.37 13.50
N ASP A 7 5.27 2.33 14.29
CA ASP A 7 6.04 2.90 15.41
C ASP A 7 6.30 1.89 16.54
N THR A 8 5.50 0.81 16.59
CA THR A 8 5.72 -0.33 17.51
C THR A 8 6.94 -1.18 17.14
N GLY A 9 7.51 -0.99 15.95
CA GLY A 9 8.61 -1.79 15.40
C GLY A 9 8.13 -2.91 14.47
N ASP A 10 6.85 -3.26 14.51
CA ASP A 10 6.25 -4.22 13.57
C ASP A 10 6.20 -3.64 12.15
N LYS A 11 6.11 -4.51 11.15
CA LYS A 11 6.06 -4.13 9.74
C LYS A 11 5.03 -4.96 8.99
N LEU A 12 4.51 -4.37 7.91
CA LEU A 12 3.59 -5.01 6.99
C LEU A 12 4.09 -4.82 5.56
N MET A 13 4.31 -5.94 4.88
CA MET A 13 4.49 -5.98 3.43
C MET A 13 3.18 -6.49 2.83
N GLY A 14 2.61 -5.79 1.85
CA GLY A 14 1.34 -6.21 1.25
C GLY A 14 1.18 -5.73 -0.18
N PHE A 15 0.49 -6.49 -1.02
CA PHE A 15 0.14 -6.06 -2.37
C PHE A 15 -1.23 -6.56 -2.80
N VAL A 16 -1.77 -5.87 -3.81
CA VAL A 16 -2.96 -6.27 -4.56
C VAL A 16 -2.57 -6.25 -6.04
N LEU A 17 -2.71 -7.39 -6.72
CA LEU A 17 -2.70 -7.50 -8.16
C LEU A 17 -4.12 -7.28 -8.65
N ARG A 18 -4.28 -6.44 -9.67
CA ARG A 18 -5.58 -6.13 -10.28
C ARG A 18 -5.55 -6.63 -11.71
N GLU A 19 -6.61 -7.32 -12.10
CA GLU A 19 -6.83 -7.76 -13.47
C GLU A 19 -7.89 -6.85 -14.14
N ASP A 20 -7.86 -6.78 -15.47
CA ASP A 20 -8.79 -5.93 -16.25
C ASP A 20 -10.24 -6.41 -16.17
N ASP A 21 -10.48 -7.68 -15.83
CA ASP A 21 -11.80 -8.27 -15.63
C ASP A 21 -12.39 -7.96 -14.24
N GLY A 22 -11.66 -7.19 -13.41
CA GLY A 22 -12.03 -6.82 -12.06
C GLY A 22 -11.67 -7.86 -11.00
N ALA A 23 -11.07 -8.99 -11.39
CA ALA A 23 -10.48 -9.91 -10.42
C ALA A 23 -9.29 -9.26 -9.72
N SER A 24 -9.03 -9.69 -8.49
CA SER A 24 -7.87 -9.25 -7.75
C SER A 24 -7.31 -10.38 -6.90
N PHE A 25 -5.99 -10.39 -6.77
CA PHE A 25 -5.28 -11.26 -5.84
C PHE A 25 -4.51 -10.39 -4.86
N SER A 26 -4.48 -10.80 -3.59
CA SER A 26 -3.76 -10.11 -2.52
C SER A 26 -2.81 -11.05 -1.81
N SER A 27 -1.76 -10.49 -1.23
CA SER A 27 -0.92 -11.22 -0.29
C SER A 27 -0.28 -10.23 0.66
N ALA A 28 -0.01 -10.68 1.88
CA ALA A 28 0.71 -9.91 2.86
C ALA A 28 1.63 -10.76 3.72
N THR A 29 2.61 -10.11 4.32
CA THR A 29 3.48 -10.65 5.36
C THR A 29 3.53 -9.66 6.50
N TRP A 30 3.12 -10.10 7.69
CA TRP A 30 3.41 -9.41 8.93
C TRP A 30 4.81 -9.78 9.39
N ILE A 31 5.58 -8.80 9.83
CA ILE A 31 6.90 -8.98 10.39
C ILE A 31 6.86 -8.35 11.77
N ALA A 32 6.90 -9.16 12.81
CA ALA A 32 6.92 -8.66 14.18
C ALA A 32 8.22 -7.88 14.45
N ALA A 33 8.22 -7.06 15.51
CA ALA A 33 9.38 -6.26 15.90
C ALA A 33 10.68 -7.09 16.13
N ASP A 34 10.54 -8.38 16.48
CA ASP A 34 11.64 -9.33 16.64
C ASP A 34 12.12 -9.97 15.32
N GLY A 35 11.46 -9.65 14.19
CA GLY A 35 11.74 -10.19 12.86
C GLY A 35 10.94 -11.44 12.50
N THR A 36 10.12 -11.99 13.40
CA THR A 36 9.29 -13.17 13.13
C THR A 36 8.24 -12.85 12.06
N THR A 37 8.17 -13.68 11.02
CA THR A 37 7.27 -13.47 9.88
C THR A 37 6.02 -14.33 9.97
N THR A 38 4.88 -13.78 9.59
CA THR A 38 3.62 -14.50 9.35
C THR A 38 3.08 -14.13 7.98
N ALA A 39 2.98 -15.11 7.07
CA ALA A 39 2.40 -14.93 5.76
C ALA A 39 0.87 -15.04 5.81
N TYR A 40 0.20 -14.23 5.00
CA TYR A 40 -1.25 -14.17 4.90
C TYR A 40 -1.70 -14.58 3.49
N PRO A 41 -2.75 -15.41 3.38
CA PRO A 41 -3.27 -15.87 2.11
C PRO A 41 -4.02 -14.75 1.38
N ASP A 42 -4.45 -15.05 0.17
CA ASP A 42 -5.36 -14.19 -0.57
C ASP A 42 -6.65 -13.89 0.21
N GLY A 43 -7.13 -12.67 0.07
CA GLY A 43 -8.31 -12.12 0.74
C GLY A 43 -8.07 -11.60 2.17
N ALA A 44 -6.93 -11.92 2.80
CA ALA A 44 -6.65 -11.47 4.17
C ALA A 44 -6.17 -10.00 4.24
N PHE A 45 -5.52 -9.51 3.17
CA PHE A 45 -5.05 -8.14 3.05
C PHE A 45 -5.89 -7.37 2.06
N ALA A 46 -6.37 -6.18 2.45
CA ALA A 46 -7.12 -5.31 1.58
C ALA A 46 -6.47 -3.93 1.49
N ALA A 47 -6.49 -3.36 0.29
CA ALA A 47 -6.09 -1.98 0.03
C ALA A 47 -7.12 -1.35 -0.92
N GLN A 48 -7.82 -0.33 -0.46
CA GLN A 48 -8.85 0.37 -1.23
C GLN A 48 -8.50 1.85 -1.41
N PRO A 49 -8.60 2.41 -2.63
CA PRO A 49 -8.39 3.84 -2.86
C PRO A 49 -9.39 4.69 -2.07
N LEU A 50 -8.90 5.74 -1.42
CA LEU A 50 -9.71 6.76 -0.75
C LEU A 50 -9.71 8.09 -1.52
N ALA A 51 -8.57 8.47 -2.11
CA ALA A 51 -8.44 9.69 -2.89
C ALA A 51 -7.53 9.48 -4.11
N LEU A 52 -7.96 10.04 -5.24
CA LEU A 52 -7.19 10.09 -6.49
C LEU A 52 -6.53 11.45 -6.63
N HIS A 53 -5.36 11.47 -7.27
CA HIS A 53 -4.62 12.67 -7.62
C HIS A 53 -4.28 12.67 -9.11
N ASP A 54 -4.43 13.82 -9.75
CA ASP A 54 -4.03 14.02 -11.15
C ASP A 54 -2.52 14.32 -11.21
N VAL A 55 -1.76 13.43 -11.86
CA VAL A 55 -0.31 13.60 -12.09
C VAL A 55 0.03 13.15 -13.49
N SER A 56 0.79 13.93 -14.24
CA SER A 56 1.27 13.55 -15.58
C SER A 56 0.16 13.06 -16.54
N GLY A 57 -1.04 13.65 -16.46
CA GLY A 57 -2.18 13.34 -17.33
C GLY A 57 -3.02 12.13 -16.93
N ARG A 58 -2.79 11.54 -15.75
CA ARG A 58 -3.45 10.33 -15.26
C ARG A 58 -3.90 10.48 -13.80
N LYS A 59 -4.92 9.70 -13.42
CA LYS A 59 -5.45 9.66 -12.06
C LYS A 59 -4.89 8.47 -11.30
N VAL A 60 -4.12 8.74 -10.26
CA VAL A 60 -3.50 7.71 -9.42
C VAL A 60 -3.96 7.87 -7.96
N PRO A 61 -4.23 6.78 -7.25
CA PRO A 61 -4.62 6.84 -5.85
C PRO A 61 -3.44 7.19 -4.95
N THR A 62 -3.54 8.29 -4.23
CA THR A 62 -2.48 8.78 -3.31
C THR A 62 -2.88 8.68 -1.84
N GLN A 63 -4.12 8.27 -1.58
CA GLN A 63 -4.60 7.89 -0.26
C GLN A 63 -5.33 6.55 -0.34
N TRP A 64 -5.06 5.68 0.64
CA TRP A 64 -5.54 4.31 0.67
C TRP A 64 -6.03 3.93 2.06
N ALA A 65 -7.13 3.20 2.13
CA ALA A 65 -7.50 2.41 3.31
C ALA A 65 -6.79 1.05 3.19
N VAL A 66 -5.99 0.70 4.19
CA VAL A 66 -5.22 -0.54 4.24
C VAL A 66 -5.65 -1.33 5.47
N GLN A 67 -6.00 -2.61 5.26
CA GLN A 67 -6.55 -3.46 6.30
C GLN A 67 -5.88 -4.84 6.32
N LEU A 68 -5.63 -5.33 7.54
CA LEU A 68 -5.24 -6.70 7.86
C LEU A 68 -5.90 -7.05 9.22
N PRO A 69 -7.15 -7.54 9.21
CA PRO A 69 -7.96 -7.71 10.42
C PRO A 69 -7.31 -8.60 11.48
N ASP A 70 -6.61 -9.67 11.09
CA ASP A 70 -5.90 -10.60 11.99
C ASP A 70 -4.82 -9.93 12.85
N ARG A 71 -4.39 -8.72 12.46
CA ARG A 71 -3.42 -7.88 13.21
C ARG A 71 -4.04 -6.59 13.73
N GLY A 72 -5.35 -6.40 13.60
CA GLY A 72 -6.03 -5.15 13.97
C GLY A 72 -5.60 -3.94 13.13
N ILE A 73 -5.05 -4.17 11.93
CA ILE A 73 -4.66 -3.11 11.03
C ILE A 73 -5.91 -2.59 10.32
N ASP A 74 -6.18 -1.31 10.55
CA ASP A 74 -7.16 -0.49 9.85
C ASP A 74 -6.58 0.93 9.81
N VAL A 75 -5.84 1.22 8.75
CA VAL A 75 -5.03 2.42 8.64
C VAL A 75 -5.28 3.15 7.32
N THR A 76 -5.16 4.47 7.39
CA THR A 76 -5.04 5.32 6.21
C THR A 76 -3.57 5.50 5.88
N VAL A 77 -3.21 5.18 4.64
CA VAL A 77 -1.88 5.38 4.06
C VAL A 77 -1.94 6.55 3.09
N THR A 78 -1.15 7.59 3.33
CA THR A 78 -1.16 8.83 2.52
C THR A 78 0.22 9.12 1.96
N ALA A 79 0.31 9.38 0.65
CA ALA A 79 1.54 9.80 0.00
C ALA A 79 2.04 11.15 0.53
N LEU A 80 3.34 11.26 0.83
CA LEU A 80 3.93 12.55 1.19
C LEU A 80 4.08 13.46 -0.04
N ASN A 81 4.42 12.88 -1.19
CA ASN A 81 4.50 13.60 -2.46
C ASN A 81 3.54 12.95 -3.47
N PRO A 82 2.37 13.53 -3.72
CA PRO A 82 1.39 12.95 -4.64
C PRO A 82 1.87 13.00 -6.11
N ASN A 83 2.85 13.84 -6.44
CA ASN A 83 3.41 14.00 -7.78
C ASN A 83 4.56 13.02 -8.10
N ALA A 84 4.74 11.95 -7.32
CA ALA A 84 5.88 11.03 -7.43
C ALA A 84 5.75 10.02 -8.60
N TRP A 85 5.42 10.52 -9.80
CA TRP A 85 5.33 9.73 -11.02
C TRP A 85 6.68 9.57 -11.71
N MET A 86 7.03 8.34 -12.06
CA MET A 86 8.25 8.00 -12.79
C MET A 86 7.91 7.76 -14.27
N ALA A 87 8.35 8.69 -15.14
CA ALA A 87 8.12 8.64 -16.58
C ALA A 87 9.23 7.84 -17.31
N LEU A 88 9.40 6.57 -16.94
CA LEU A 88 10.32 5.64 -17.59
C LEU A 88 9.62 4.86 -18.72
N SER A 89 10.34 3.97 -19.40
CA SER A 89 9.76 3.10 -20.43
C SER A 89 8.65 2.17 -19.91
N ILE A 90 8.73 1.82 -18.62
CA ILE A 90 7.64 1.23 -17.86
C ILE A 90 7.32 2.25 -16.78
N SER A 91 6.27 3.04 -16.98
CA SER A 91 5.92 4.09 -16.04
C SER A 91 5.29 3.51 -14.78
N TYR A 92 5.54 4.17 -13.65
CA TYR A 92 4.96 3.78 -12.37
C TYR A 92 4.92 4.97 -11.41
N TRP A 93 4.15 4.84 -10.35
CA TRP A 93 4.16 5.77 -9.22
C TRP A 93 4.92 5.13 -8.06
N GLU A 94 5.82 5.87 -7.43
CA GLU A 94 6.56 5.39 -6.26
C GLU A 94 6.88 6.55 -5.32
N GLY A 95 6.57 6.38 -4.04
CA GLY A 95 6.90 7.40 -3.07
C GLY A 95 6.72 6.98 -1.63
N PRO A 96 7.33 7.77 -0.71
CA PRO A 96 7.16 7.56 0.71
C PRO A 96 5.73 7.90 1.13
N VAL A 97 5.23 7.18 2.14
CA VAL A 97 3.89 7.33 2.71
C VAL A 97 3.93 7.50 4.23
N ILE A 98 2.93 8.18 4.78
CA ILE A 98 2.63 8.23 6.22
C ILE A 98 1.44 7.31 6.50
N VAL A 99 1.49 6.64 7.65
CA VAL A 99 0.44 5.74 8.15
C VAL A 99 -0.22 6.36 9.39
N THR A 100 -1.55 6.40 9.41
CA THR A 100 -2.36 6.86 10.54
C THR A 100 -3.60 5.98 10.71
N GLY A 101 -4.17 5.88 11.91
CA GLY A 101 -5.40 5.10 12.17
C GLY A 101 -5.20 4.20 13.37
N SER A 102 -5.53 2.91 13.24
CA SER A 102 -5.30 1.94 14.33
C SER A 102 -3.82 1.80 14.70
N HIS A 103 -2.92 2.10 13.75
CA HIS A 103 -1.48 2.16 13.93
C HIS A 103 -0.92 3.43 13.27
N THR A 104 0.23 3.89 13.75
CA THR A 104 0.98 5.00 13.17
C THR A 104 2.33 4.51 12.66
N GLY A 105 2.87 5.22 11.66
CA GLY A 105 4.16 4.88 11.10
C GLY A 105 4.40 5.51 9.73
N ARG A 106 5.26 4.87 8.96
CA ARG A 106 5.74 5.34 7.66
C ARG A 106 6.01 4.16 6.73
N GLY A 107 6.16 4.43 5.45
CA GLY A 107 6.44 3.37 4.50
C GLY A 107 6.74 3.85 3.11
N TYR A 108 6.63 2.93 2.17
CA TYR A 108 6.65 3.17 0.74
C TYR A 108 5.45 2.53 0.07
N LEU A 109 4.96 3.20 -0.98
CA LEU A 109 3.92 2.71 -1.87
C LEU A 109 4.50 2.72 -3.28
N GLU A 110 4.27 1.64 -4.01
CA GLU A 110 4.58 1.49 -5.43
C GLU A 110 3.34 1.04 -6.18
N MET A 111 3.10 1.62 -7.35
CA MET A 111 1.91 1.36 -8.15
C MET A 111 2.24 1.36 -9.65
N THR A 112 1.84 0.29 -10.32
CA THR A 112 1.95 0.12 -11.78
C THR A 112 0.55 -0.05 -12.38
N GLY A 113 0.45 0.04 -13.72
CA GLY A 113 -0.81 -0.18 -14.45
C GLY A 113 -1.82 0.96 -14.29
N TYR A 114 -1.35 2.21 -14.32
CA TYR A 114 -2.18 3.43 -14.30
C TYR A 114 -1.94 4.30 -15.54
N GLU A 115 -1.61 3.67 -16.66
CA GLU A 115 -1.54 4.33 -17.98
C GLU A 115 -2.95 4.70 -18.48
#